data_AF-A0A531KFP3-F1
#
_entry.id   AF-A0A531KFP3-F1
#
_cell.length_a   1.000
_cell.length_b   1.000
_cell.length_c   1.000
_cell.angle_alpha   90.00
_cell.angle_beta   90.00
_cell.angle_gamma   90.00
#
_symmetry.space_group_name_H-M   'P 1'
#
loop_
_entity.id
_entity.type
_entity.pdbx_description
1 polymer ?
#
loop_
_entity_poly.entity_id
_entity_poly.type
_entity_poly.pdbx_seq_one_letter_code
_entity_poly.pdbx_strand_id
1 'polypeptide(L)'
;TLSERVAALEQALLALPRPTIPGTVEVKLPAVVAGDTTVRDVRLSAEPADAGWSVKSLGATLPGRARLEANGMLSLEDQFGFSGSLLLAVGQPSGFAAWLSKDVDEAIRRLPAAGFKAKVDLTGNRQAFSDLELVLGKAKFSGRIDSSQGEDARPSVLM
;
A
#
# COMPACT_ATOMS: atom_id res chain seq x y z
N THR A 1 0.07 5.32 14.29
CA THR A 1 -0.98 5.73 13.35
C THR A 1 -0.63 5.22 11.95
N LEU A 2 -1.54 5.28 10.97
CA LEU A 2 -1.22 4.89 9.58
C LEU A 2 0.00 5.66 9.04
N SER A 3 0.05 6.98 9.26
CA SER A 3 1.16 7.83 8.82
C SER A 3 2.52 7.38 9.37
N GLU A 4 2.59 6.99 10.64
CA GLU A 4 3.83 6.44 11.24
C GLU A 4 4.26 5.11 10.60
N ARG A 5 3.29 4.26 10.23
CA ARG A 5 3.58 2.97 9.57
C ARG A 5 4.09 3.17 8.14
N VAL A 6 3.51 4.12 7.41
CA VAL A 6 3.98 4.50 6.07
C VAL A 6 5.40 5.05 6.15
N ALA A 7 5.66 5.97 7.08
CA ALA A 7 7.00 6.51 7.29
C ALA A 7 8.03 5.42 7.66
N ALA A 8 7.67 4.45 8.50
CA ALA A 8 8.55 3.33 8.84
C ALA A 8 8.86 2.43 7.63
N LEU A 9 7.87 2.20 6.77
CA LEU A 9 8.06 1.46 5.52
C LEU A 9 8.96 2.23 4.54
N GLU A 10 8.76 3.54 4.39
CA GLU A 10 9.61 4.42 3.57
C GLU A 10 11.07 4.36 4.03
N GLN A 11 11.32 4.50 5.33
CA GLN A 11 12.68 4.41 5.89
C GLN A 11 13.33 3.05 5.62
N ALA A 12 12.58 1.96 5.76
CA ALA A 12 13.09 0.62 5.46
C ALA A 12 13.45 0.45 3.98
N LEU A 13 12.66 1.03 3.07
CA LEU A 13 12.93 0.99 1.63
C LEU A 13 14.11 1.88 1.22
N LEU A 14 14.30 3.03 1.87
CA LEU A 14 15.44 3.92 1.65
C LEU A 14 16.77 3.31 2.10
N ALA A 15 16.74 2.46 3.13
CA ALA A 15 17.92 1.75 3.64
C ALA A 15 18.35 0.57 2.74
N LEU A 16 17.56 0.20 1.73
CA LEU A 16 17.93 -0.87 0.80
C LEU A 16 19.12 -0.40 -0.07
N PRO A 17 20.25 -1.11 -0.07
CA PRO A 17 21.38 -0.77 -0.92
C PRO A 17 20.95 -0.87 -2.39
N ARG A 18 21.28 0.14 -3.20
CA ARG A 18 21.06 0.18 -4.65
C ARG A 18 22.35 -0.20 -5.37
N PRO A 19 22.53 -1.45 -5.81
CA PRO A 19 23.73 -1.84 -6.54
C PRO A 19 23.72 -1.14 -7.91
N THR A 20 24.86 -0.61 -8.34
CA THR A 20 25.03 -0.03 -9.69
C THR A 20 25.19 -1.10 -10.78
N ILE A 21 24.91 -2.38 -10.45
CA ILE A 21 25.05 -3.53 -11.34
C ILE A 21 23.64 -3.93 -11.78
N PRO A 22 23.38 -4.13 -13.09
CA PRO A 22 22.13 -4.71 -13.56
C PRO A 22 21.88 -6.05 -12.87
N GLY A 23 20.74 -6.18 -12.19
CA GLY A 23 20.43 -7.41 -11.45
C GLY A 23 19.10 -7.33 -10.72
N THR A 24 18.61 -8.50 -10.32
CA THR A 24 17.36 -8.62 -9.55
C THR A 24 17.70 -8.80 -8.09
N VAL A 25 17.07 -7.99 -7.24
CA VAL A 25 17.07 -8.13 -5.78
C VAL A 25 15.84 -8.93 -5.37
N GLU A 26 16.08 -10.06 -4.71
CA GLU A 26 15.07 -10.93 -4.15
C GLU A 26 15.12 -10.87 -2.62
N VAL A 27 14.02 -10.47 -2.00
CA VAL A 27 13.86 -10.44 -0.55
C VAL A 27 12.75 -11.40 -0.16
N LYS A 28 13.02 -12.32 0.76
CA LYS A 28 12.05 -13.28 1.29
C LYS A 28 12.18 -13.34 2.79
N LEU A 29 11.28 -12.64 3.49
CA LEU A 29 11.29 -12.54 4.95
C LEU A 29 10.05 -13.23 5.51
N PRO A 30 10.21 -14.18 6.46
CA PRO A 30 9.08 -14.88 7.04
C PRO A 30 8.19 -13.93 7.86
N ALA A 31 8.82 -12.95 8.54
CA ALA A 31 8.14 -11.90 9.25
C ALA A 31 9.02 -10.65 9.35
N VAL A 32 8.37 -9.49 9.30
CA VAL A 32 8.95 -8.17 9.59
C VAL A 32 8.14 -7.58 10.74
N VAL A 33 8.83 -7.17 11.80
CA VAL A 33 8.22 -6.52 12.96
C VAL A 33 8.57 -5.05 12.93
N ALA A 34 7.56 -4.19 12.85
CA ALA A 34 7.71 -2.73 12.85
C ALA A 34 6.76 -2.14 13.90
N GLY A 35 7.34 -1.67 15.02
CA GLY A 35 6.57 -1.23 16.18
C GLY A 35 5.71 -2.36 16.76
N ASP A 36 4.39 -2.14 16.82
CA ASP A 36 3.37 -3.11 17.25
C ASP A 36 2.84 -4.00 16.11
N THR A 37 3.39 -3.86 14.90
CA THR A 37 2.93 -4.60 13.71
C THR A 37 3.85 -5.73 13.36
N THR A 38 3.24 -6.87 13.05
CA THR A 38 3.91 -7.97 12.37
C THR A 38 3.33 -8.13 10.97
N VAL A 39 4.18 -7.99 9.95
CA VAL A 39 3.89 -8.36 8.57
C VAL A 39 4.54 -9.70 8.30
N ARG A 40 3.84 -10.62 7.65
CA ARG A 40 4.31 -11.98 7.36
C ARG A 40 4.49 -12.20 5.87
N ASP A 41 5.27 -13.23 5.53
CA ASP A 41 5.43 -13.71 4.16
C ASP A 41 5.83 -12.60 3.17
N VAL A 42 6.70 -11.70 3.61
CA VAL A 42 7.14 -10.55 2.80
C VAL A 42 8.05 -11.06 1.70
N ARG A 43 7.64 -10.80 0.46
CA ARG A 43 8.37 -11.17 -0.75
C ARG A 43 8.48 -9.95 -1.64
N LEU A 44 9.68 -9.66 -2.11
CA LEU A 44 9.97 -8.58 -3.04
C LEU A 44 10.94 -9.09 -4.10
N SER A 45 10.61 -8.85 -5.36
CA SER A 45 11.48 -9.02 -6.51
C SER A 45 11.53 -7.67 -7.24
N ALA A 46 12.69 -7.05 -7.26
CA ALA A 46 12.87 -5.72 -7.84
C ALA A 46 14.22 -5.56 -8.53
N GLU A 47 14.27 -4.71 -9.54
CA GLU A 47 15.50 -4.35 -10.26
C GLU A 47 15.80 -2.86 -10.00
N PRO A 48 17.07 -2.48 -9.77
CA PRO A 48 17.45 -1.08 -9.74
C PRO A 48 17.10 -0.39 -11.06
N ALA A 49 16.61 0.85 -10.98
CA ALA A 49 16.35 1.71 -12.13
C ALA A 49 16.81 3.14 -11.81
N ASP A 50 16.94 3.99 -12.82
CA ASP A 50 17.58 5.31 -12.71
C ASP A 50 17.07 6.14 -11.53
N ALA A 51 15.74 6.19 -11.31
CA ALA A 51 15.10 7.00 -10.26
C ALA A 51 14.52 6.17 -9.08
N GLY A 52 14.90 4.89 -8.94
CA GLY A 52 14.39 4.02 -7.88
C GLY A 52 14.44 2.53 -8.21
N TRP A 53 13.29 1.85 -8.11
CA TRP A 53 13.18 0.40 -8.32
C TRP A 53 12.03 0.02 -9.25
N SER A 54 12.33 -0.83 -10.24
CA SER A 54 11.31 -1.58 -10.98
C SER A 54 10.88 -2.79 -10.16
N VAL A 55 9.73 -2.70 -9.51
CA VAL A 55 9.15 -3.77 -8.69
C VAL A 55 8.42 -4.76 -9.59
N LYS A 56 9.03 -5.92 -9.82
CA LYS A 56 8.39 -7.02 -10.57
C LYS A 56 7.27 -7.65 -9.75
N SER A 57 7.51 -7.86 -8.46
CA SER A 57 6.48 -8.32 -7.53
C SER A 57 6.79 -7.90 -6.10
N LEU A 58 5.76 -7.46 -5.40
CA LEU A 58 5.71 -7.30 -3.95
C LEU A 58 4.54 -8.12 -3.45
N GLY A 59 4.74 -8.89 -2.39
CA GLY A 59 3.70 -9.66 -1.73
C GLY A 59 3.89 -9.64 -0.22
N ALA A 60 2.81 -9.46 0.54
CA ALA A 60 2.85 -9.50 1.99
C ALA A 60 1.52 -9.95 2.59
N THR A 61 1.59 -10.56 3.76
CA THR A 61 0.42 -10.90 4.59
C THR A 61 0.36 -9.92 5.77
N LEU A 62 -0.67 -9.10 5.79
CA LEU A 62 -0.98 -8.09 6.81
C LEU A 62 -2.02 -8.64 7.82
N PRO A 63 -2.16 -8.01 9.00
CA PRO A 63 -3.20 -8.35 9.96
C PRO A 63 -4.62 -8.37 9.36
N GLY A 64 -5.51 -9.19 9.92
CA GLY A 64 -6.87 -9.37 9.37
C GLY A 64 -6.94 -10.30 8.16
N ARG A 65 -5.98 -11.24 8.03
CA ARG A 65 -5.85 -12.15 6.87
C ARG A 65 -5.86 -11.37 5.55
N ALA A 66 -5.11 -10.27 5.53
CA ALA A 66 -5.04 -9.36 4.40
C ALA A 66 -3.82 -9.71 3.54
N ARG A 67 -4.02 -9.97 2.26
CA ARG A 67 -2.95 -10.23 1.30
C ARG A 67 -2.78 -9.01 0.41
N LEU A 68 -1.62 -8.39 0.50
CA LEU A 68 -1.20 -7.29 -0.36
C LEU A 68 -0.33 -7.84 -1.48
N GLU A 69 -0.63 -7.45 -2.72
CA GLU A 69 0.19 -7.70 -3.89
C GLU A 69 0.35 -6.41 -4.69
N ALA A 70 1.57 -6.14 -5.15
CA ALA A 70 1.84 -4.97 -5.98
C ALA A 70 2.95 -5.21 -7.01
N ASN A 71 2.92 -4.47 -8.11
CA ASN A 71 3.99 -4.38 -9.09
C ASN A 71 3.97 -2.99 -9.74
N GLY A 72 5.12 -2.50 -10.19
CA GLY A 72 5.23 -1.17 -10.75
C GLY A 72 6.60 -0.52 -10.55
N MET A 73 6.61 0.79 -10.46
CA MET A 73 7.78 1.62 -10.24
C MET A 73 7.71 2.26 -8.86
N LEU A 74 8.75 2.05 -8.05
CA LEU A 74 8.96 2.73 -6.78
C LEU A 74 10.01 3.82 -6.98
N SER A 75 9.58 5.08 -6.96
CA SER A 75 10.46 6.24 -7.07
C SER A 75 11.01 6.60 -5.69
N LEU A 76 12.34 6.75 -5.60
CA LEU A 76 13.04 7.14 -4.37
C LEU A 76 13.77 8.48 -4.48
N GLU A 77 13.86 9.05 -5.69
CA GLU A 77 14.50 10.33 -5.97
C GLU A 77 13.46 11.45 -6.08
N ASP A 78 13.80 12.64 -5.58
CA ASP A 78 12.98 13.85 -5.42
C ASP A 78 11.73 13.71 -4.52
N GLN A 79 10.86 12.76 -4.83
CA GLN A 79 9.64 12.46 -4.09
C GLN A 79 9.44 10.95 -3.99
N PHE A 80 9.31 10.45 -2.76
CA PHE A 80 8.90 9.06 -2.56
C PHE A 80 7.53 8.84 -3.21
N GLY A 81 7.43 7.81 -4.05
CA GLY A 81 6.19 7.51 -4.74
C GLY A 81 6.16 6.12 -5.35
N PHE A 82 4.95 5.66 -5.66
CA PHE A 82 4.71 4.36 -6.28
C PHE A 82 3.66 4.46 -7.37
N SER A 83 4.01 4.01 -8.57
CA SER A 83 3.08 3.93 -9.71
C SER A 83 3.01 2.50 -10.22
N GLY A 84 1.81 1.94 -10.35
CA GLY A 84 1.67 0.54 -10.74
C GLY A 84 0.30 -0.06 -10.47
N SER A 85 0.27 -1.36 -10.20
CA SER A 85 -0.95 -2.08 -9.82
C SER A 85 -0.88 -2.50 -8.36
N LEU A 86 -1.99 -2.35 -7.64
CA LEU A 86 -2.15 -2.79 -6.26
C LEU A 86 -3.38 -3.67 -6.14
N LEU A 87 -3.24 -4.79 -5.44
CA LEU A 87 -4.32 -5.68 -5.02
C LEU A 87 -4.24 -5.90 -3.51
N LEU A 88 -5.38 -5.77 -2.84
CA LEU A 88 -5.53 -6.07 -1.43
C LEU A 88 -6.76 -6.95 -1.25
N ALA A 89 -6.57 -8.18 -0.77
CA ALA A 89 -7.65 -9.10 -0.44
C ALA A 89 -7.69 -9.33 1.06
N VAL A 90 -8.82 -9.01 1.71
CA VAL A 90 -8.96 -9.02 3.17
C VAL A 90 -10.00 -10.05 3.59
N GLY A 91 -9.54 -11.14 4.22
CA GLY A 91 -10.42 -12.18 4.74
C GLY A 91 -11.07 -11.86 6.09
N GLN A 92 -10.57 -10.88 6.83
CA GLN A 92 -11.16 -10.42 8.09
C GLN A 92 -11.07 -8.88 8.18
N PRO A 93 -12.02 -8.16 7.56
CA PRO A 93 -12.00 -6.69 7.46
C PRO A 93 -11.89 -5.97 8.81
N SER A 94 -12.58 -6.46 9.85
CA SER A 94 -12.51 -5.87 11.19
C SER A 94 -11.11 -5.92 11.80
N GLY A 95 -10.39 -7.04 11.64
CA GLY A 95 -9.02 -7.18 12.13
C GLY A 95 -8.04 -6.29 11.36
N PHE A 96 -8.23 -6.16 10.05
CA PHE A 96 -7.43 -5.27 9.22
C PHE A 96 -7.68 -3.79 9.56
N ALA A 97 -8.94 -3.39 9.72
CA ALA A 97 -9.31 -2.02 10.08
C ALA A 97 -8.80 -1.65 11.49
N ALA A 98 -8.92 -2.55 12.47
CA ALA A 98 -8.39 -2.32 13.82
C ALA A 98 -6.87 -2.06 13.81
N TRP A 99 -6.15 -2.78 12.94
CA TRP A 99 -4.72 -2.59 12.73
C TRP A 99 -4.39 -1.24 12.05
N LEU A 100 -5.24 -0.79 11.13
CA LEU A 100 -5.06 0.44 10.36
C LEU A 100 -5.34 1.71 11.17
N SER A 101 -6.48 1.77 11.88
CA SER A 101 -7.01 3.01 12.46
C SER A 101 -7.33 2.98 13.95
N LYS A 102 -7.04 1.88 14.69
CA LYS A 102 -7.45 1.63 16.09
C LYS A 102 -8.97 1.63 16.33
N ASP A 103 -9.71 2.55 15.74
CA ASP A 103 -11.17 2.61 15.76
C ASP A 103 -11.77 1.96 14.52
N VAL A 104 -12.79 1.12 14.73
CA VAL A 104 -13.48 0.36 13.69
C VAL A 104 -14.98 0.58 13.79
N ASP A 105 -15.56 1.12 12.73
CA ASP A 105 -17.00 1.33 12.55
C ASP A 105 -17.76 -0.02 12.60
N GLU A 106 -18.96 0.01 13.18
CA GLU A 106 -19.88 -1.13 13.28
C GLU A 106 -20.22 -1.72 11.90
N ALA A 107 -20.29 -0.90 10.85
CA ALA A 107 -20.51 -1.36 9.48
C ALA A 107 -19.38 -2.28 8.99
N ILE A 108 -18.12 -1.97 9.35
CA ILE A 108 -16.95 -2.78 8.96
C ILE A 108 -16.93 -4.11 9.73
N ARG A 109 -17.40 -4.14 10.98
CA ARG A 109 -17.43 -5.35 11.81
C ARG A 109 -18.30 -6.46 11.23
N ARG A 110 -19.29 -6.10 10.42
CA ARG A 110 -20.24 -7.04 9.78
C ARG A 110 -19.79 -7.52 8.41
N LEU A 111 -18.70 -6.98 7.86
CA LEU A 111 -18.22 -7.36 6.54
C LEU A 111 -17.50 -8.72 6.59
N PRO A 112 -17.93 -9.72 5.80
CA PRO A 112 -17.29 -11.04 5.81
C PRO A 112 -15.93 -11.04 5.10
N ALA A 113 -15.77 -10.20 4.09
CA ALA A 113 -14.55 -10.02 3.32
C ALA A 113 -14.55 -8.65 2.64
N ALA A 114 -13.38 -8.16 2.30
CA ALA A 114 -13.19 -6.98 1.47
C ALA A 114 -12.10 -7.24 0.42
N GLY A 115 -12.22 -6.59 -0.74
CA GLY A 115 -11.24 -6.68 -1.82
C GLY A 115 -11.05 -5.31 -2.45
N PHE A 116 -9.83 -4.98 -2.79
CA PHE A 116 -9.47 -3.75 -3.46
C PHE A 116 -8.49 -4.09 -4.59
N LYS A 117 -8.72 -3.51 -5.77
CA LYS A 117 -7.77 -3.58 -6.88
C LYS A 117 -7.81 -2.24 -7.62
N ALA A 118 -6.65 -1.69 -7.93
CA ALA A 118 -6.57 -0.48 -8.74
C ALA A 118 -5.21 -0.40 -9.43
N LYS A 119 -5.15 0.39 -10.51
CA LYS A 119 -3.92 1.05 -10.91
C LYS A 119 -3.75 2.29 -10.03
N VAL A 120 -2.54 2.51 -9.56
CA VAL A 120 -2.23 3.54 -8.58
C VAL A 120 -1.13 4.45 -9.08
N ASP A 121 -1.22 5.71 -8.70
CA ASP A 121 -0.14 6.69 -8.76
C ASP A 121 -0.17 7.43 -7.43
N LEU A 122 0.80 7.08 -6.57
CA LEU A 122 0.87 7.47 -5.17
C LEU A 122 2.14 8.29 -4.96
N THR A 123 1.97 9.47 -4.41
CA THR A 123 3.03 10.37 -3.97
C THR A 123 2.69 10.88 -2.56
N GLY A 124 3.61 11.57 -1.91
CA GLY A 124 3.34 12.15 -0.58
C GLY A 124 2.14 13.10 -0.54
N ASN A 125 1.81 13.76 -1.65
CA ASN A 125 0.76 14.78 -1.74
C ASN A 125 -0.43 14.39 -2.64
N ARG A 126 -0.34 13.32 -3.43
CA ARG A 126 -1.39 12.88 -4.34
C ARG A 126 -1.56 11.38 -4.31
N GLN A 127 -2.81 10.93 -4.26
CA GLN A 127 -3.19 9.53 -4.35
C GLN A 127 -4.25 9.39 -5.45
N ALA A 128 -3.84 8.86 -6.59
CA ALA A 128 -4.73 8.58 -7.70
C ALA A 128 -4.91 7.07 -7.87
N PHE A 129 -6.16 6.65 -8.03
CA PHE A 129 -6.57 5.28 -8.21
C PHE A 129 -7.46 5.19 -9.45
N SER A 130 -7.00 4.53 -10.50
CA SER A 130 -7.76 4.28 -11.73
C SER A 130 -8.05 2.79 -11.89
N ASP A 131 -9.03 2.46 -12.73
CA ASP A 131 -9.56 1.10 -12.87
C ASP A 131 -9.89 0.47 -11.50
N LEU A 132 -10.42 1.29 -10.59
CA LEU A 132 -10.68 0.89 -9.21
C LEU A 132 -11.82 -0.12 -9.19
N GLU A 133 -11.59 -1.21 -8.46
CA GLU A 133 -12.59 -2.18 -8.04
C GLU A 133 -12.52 -2.36 -6.53
N LEU A 134 -13.64 -2.11 -5.86
CA LEU A 134 -13.81 -2.32 -4.43
C LEU A 134 -14.94 -3.32 -4.20
N VAL A 135 -14.65 -4.39 -3.48
CA VAL A 135 -15.61 -5.42 -3.10
C VAL A 135 -15.80 -5.36 -1.60
N LEU A 136 -17.04 -5.20 -1.14
CA LEU A 136 -17.41 -5.19 0.28
C LEU A 136 -18.53 -6.21 0.49
N GLY A 137 -18.19 -7.38 1.05
CA GLY A 137 -19.10 -8.51 1.11
C GLY A 137 -19.53 -8.97 -0.28
N LYS A 138 -20.82 -8.78 -0.63
CA LYS A 138 -21.37 -9.12 -1.95
C LYS A 138 -21.45 -7.92 -2.90
N ALA A 139 -21.24 -6.70 -2.39
CA ALA A 139 -21.30 -5.49 -3.19
C ALA A 139 -19.97 -5.28 -3.92
N LYS A 140 -20.05 -4.84 -5.18
CA LYS A 140 -18.91 -4.48 -6.01
C LYS A 140 -19.10 -3.06 -6.52
N PHE A 141 -18.10 -2.23 -6.32
CA PHE A 141 -18.03 -0.84 -6.75
C PHE A 141 -16.88 -0.71 -7.73
N SER A 142 -17.06 0.11 -8.76
CA SER A 142 -16.00 0.47 -9.70
C SER A 142 -15.91 1.96 -9.87
N GLY A 143 -14.73 2.47 -10.24
CA GLY A 143 -14.56 3.89 -10.53
C GLY A 143 -13.13 4.37 -10.53
N ARG A 144 -12.95 5.59 -10.04
CA ARG A 144 -11.66 6.27 -9.92
C ARG A 144 -11.70 7.19 -8.71
N ILE A 145 -10.57 7.30 -8.01
CA ILE A 145 -10.38 8.25 -6.90
C ILE A 145 -9.15 9.10 -7.25
N ASP A 146 -9.22 10.39 -6.99
CA ASP A 146 -8.08 11.30 -7.06
C ASP A 146 -8.15 12.19 -5.84
N SER A 147 -7.17 12.07 -4.95
CA SER A 147 -7.04 12.88 -3.76
C SER A 147 -5.72 13.61 -3.84
N SER A 148 -5.76 14.93 -3.74
CA SER A 148 -4.58 15.77 -3.62
C SER A 148 -4.69 16.60 -2.34
N GLN A 149 -3.61 16.62 -1.57
CA GLN A 149 -3.43 17.59 -0.49
C GLN A 149 -2.57 18.72 -1.07
N GLY A 150 -3.19 19.87 -1.33
CA GLY A 150 -2.43 21.08 -1.63
C GLY A 150 -1.75 21.57 -0.36
N GLU A 151 -0.51 22.07 -0.44
CA GLU A 151 0.20 22.68 0.70
C GLU A 151 -0.60 23.84 1.34
N ASP A 152 -1.57 24.43 0.62
CA ASP A 152 -2.42 25.56 1.07
C ASP A 152 -3.89 25.50 0.55
N ALA A 153 -4.48 24.32 0.38
CA ALA A 153 -5.86 24.23 -0.13
C ALA A 153 -6.90 24.42 1.00
N ARG A 154 -7.68 25.51 0.95
CA ARG A 154 -8.91 25.63 1.76
C ARG A 154 -9.86 24.48 1.40
N PRO A 155 -10.45 23.77 2.39
CA PRO A 155 -11.35 22.65 2.13
C PRO A 155 -12.55 23.12 1.31
N SER A 156 -12.78 22.48 0.15
CA SER A 156 -13.93 22.75 -0.72
C SER A 156 -15.09 21.77 -0.50
N VAL A 157 -15.18 21.15 0.69
CA VAL A 157 -16.39 20.48 1.15
C VAL A 157 -16.87 21.20 2.41
N LEU A 158 -17.83 22.10 2.21
CA LEU A 158 -18.74 22.51 3.27
C LEU A 158 -19.80 21.41 3.39
N MET A 159 -20.14 21.06 4.65
CA MET A 159 -21.19 20.10 5.01
C MET A 159 -22.50 20.33 4.25
#